data_AF-A0A7W7CZ10-F1
#
_entry.id   AF-A0A7W7CZ10-F1
#
_cell.length_a   1.000
_cell.length_b   1.000
_cell.length_c   1.000
_cell.angle_alpha   90.00
_cell.angle_beta   90.00
_cell.angle_gamma   90.00
#
_symmetry.space_group_name_H-M   'P 1'
#
loop_
_entity.id
_entity.type
_entity.pdbx_description
1 polymer ?
#
loop_
_entity_poly.entity_id
_entity_poly.type
_entity_poly.pdbx_seq_one_letter_code
_entity_poly.pdbx_strand_id
1 'polypeptide(L)'
;MPVTDTLLRLAENPDFWAGESCVTSDDEPSELRTTFPVTGGYALVLDIGLKTGERTLGLRIPASSEPVQLACSLPGEPGPAALRWWELDLCGRVIAWGDPTLPHPGLVVALLSPFAPATAEDDEPEIAAMREAAYRSLRRTVPPPAPSGPEQAPLPLFTTDDWWPAPPALSPQVLDEASIAELTRTERAVRDVRSGSRFPREDLADLVRRAAALLRAVPSQQWYAETRPIARHILDSGDLRPVSELLGALTEAGCDHPTVLDALSEPLVTAEACWMVETLAGAEPGTLLRHRL
;
A
#
# COMPACT_ATOMS: atom_id res chain seq x y z
N MET A 1 8.69 -13.93 1.15
CA MET A 1 8.06 -12.67 1.59
C MET A 1 8.35 -11.62 0.53
N PRO A 2 7.35 -10.83 0.09
CA PRO A 2 7.53 -9.84 -0.97
C PRO A 2 8.37 -8.63 -0.55
N VAL A 3 8.34 -8.26 0.73
CA VAL A 3 9.10 -7.16 1.31
C VAL A 3 10.27 -7.70 2.14
N THR A 4 11.45 -7.14 1.92
CA THR A 4 12.69 -7.50 2.64
C THR A 4 12.93 -6.53 3.79
N ASP A 5 13.64 -6.97 4.83
CA ASP A 5 14.05 -6.09 5.94
C ASP A 5 14.90 -4.89 5.46
N THR A 6 15.61 -5.05 4.34
CA THR A 6 16.33 -3.96 3.68
C THR A 6 15.37 -2.91 3.13
N LEU A 7 14.27 -3.31 2.48
CA LEU A 7 13.27 -2.36 2.00
C LEU A 7 12.59 -1.61 3.15
N LEU A 8 12.28 -2.30 4.25
CA LEU A 8 11.68 -1.65 5.42
C LEU A 8 12.61 -0.60 6.03
N ARG A 9 13.89 -0.94 6.21
CA ARG A 9 14.90 0.02 6.69
C ARG A 9 15.10 1.21 5.74
N LEU A 10 15.02 0.99 4.42
CA LEU A 10 15.09 2.08 3.46
C LEU A 10 13.82 2.94 3.47
N ALA A 11 12.66 2.31 3.65
CA ALA A 11 11.40 3.03 3.79
C ALA A 11 11.37 3.92 5.03
N GLU A 12 12.24 3.66 6.03
CA GLU A 12 12.51 4.48 7.21
C GLU A 12 13.47 5.67 6.98
N ASN A 13 14.07 5.79 5.78
CA ASN A 13 14.96 6.89 5.44
C ASN A 13 14.22 7.95 4.59
N PRO A 14 14.09 9.21 5.03
CA PRO A 14 13.49 10.26 4.20
C PRO A 14 14.20 10.46 2.84
N ASP A 15 15.53 10.32 2.80
CA ASP A 15 16.34 10.53 1.59
C ASP A 15 16.01 9.50 0.50
N PHE A 16 15.59 8.29 0.89
CA PHE A 16 15.12 7.25 -0.02
C PHE A 16 13.91 7.69 -0.83
N TRP A 17 13.00 8.46 -0.20
CA TRP A 17 11.80 8.96 -0.85
C TRP A 17 12.08 10.17 -1.74
N ALA A 18 13.10 10.97 -1.41
CA ALA A 18 13.58 12.07 -2.25
C ALA A 18 14.32 11.60 -3.52
N GLY A 19 14.62 10.29 -3.63
CA GLY A 19 15.39 9.75 -4.75
C GLY A 19 16.89 10.01 -4.64
N GLU A 20 17.37 10.35 -3.44
CA GLU A 20 18.78 10.55 -3.16
C GLU A 20 19.50 9.20 -2.95
N SER A 21 20.82 9.19 -3.11
CA SER A 21 21.63 7.99 -2.88
C SER A 21 21.52 7.57 -1.41
N CYS A 22 21.02 6.35 -1.18
CA CYS A 22 20.86 5.79 0.16
C CYS A 22 22.09 4.99 0.62
N VAL A 23 23.06 4.81 -0.27
CA VAL A 23 24.29 4.07 -0.02
C VAL A 23 25.37 5.03 0.47
N THR A 24 25.96 4.72 1.62
CA THR A 24 27.02 5.52 2.25
C THR A 24 28.40 4.87 2.13
N SER A 25 28.46 3.59 1.74
CA SER A 25 29.71 2.85 1.54
C SER A 25 29.67 1.95 0.31
N ASP A 26 30.83 1.67 -0.29
CA ASP A 26 30.90 0.87 -1.51
C ASP A 26 30.58 -0.63 -1.32
N ASP A 27 30.53 -1.10 -0.07
CA ASP A 27 30.22 -2.49 0.30
C ASP A 27 28.70 -2.77 0.41
N GLU A 28 27.85 -1.73 0.36
CA GLU A 28 26.40 -1.87 0.37
C GLU A 28 25.86 -2.30 -1.01
N PRO A 29 24.72 -3.04 -1.04
CA PRO A 29 24.13 -3.48 -2.31
C PRO A 29 23.81 -2.27 -3.19
N SER A 30 24.18 -2.34 -4.48
CA SER A 30 23.92 -1.28 -5.44
C SER A 30 22.46 -1.25 -5.91
N GLU A 31 21.74 -2.37 -5.77
CA GLU A 31 20.39 -2.56 -6.28
C GLU A 31 19.53 -3.34 -5.29
N LEU A 32 18.25 -3.01 -5.25
CA LEU A 32 17.22 -3.71 -4.50
C LEU A 32 16.06 -4.08 -5.43
N ARG A 33 15.74 -5.38 -5.51
CA ARG A 33 14.58 -5.89 -6.24
C ARG A 33 13.47 -6.29 -5.27
N THR A 34 12.27 -5.77 -5.51
CA THR A 34 11.05 -6.09 -4.75
C THR A 34 10.00 -6.64 -5.71
N THR A 35 9.30 -7.71 -5.33
CA THR A 35 8.25 -8.33 -6.15
C THR A 35 6.93 -8.32 -5.40
N PHE A 36 5.90 -7.77 -6.03
CA PHE A 36 4.54 -7.70 -5.51
C PHE A 36 3.63 -8.64 -6.31
N PRO A 37 3.34 -9.87 -5.80
CA PRO A 37 2.38 -10.77 -6.42
C PRO A 37 0.99 -10.13 -6.45
N VAL A 38 0.34 -10.12 -7.61
CA VAL A 38 -1.01 -9.56 -7.74
C VAL A 38 -2.03 -10.68 -7.85
N THR A 39 -2.10 -11.37 -8.99
CA THR A 39 -3.05 -12.49 -9.18
C THR A 39 -2.66 -13.37 -10.34
N GLY A 40 -3.11 -14.63 -10.35
CA GLY A 40 -2.97 -15.53 -11.50
C GLY A 40 -1.53 -15.79 -11.96
N GLY A 41 -0.55 -15.64 -11.06
CA GLY A 41 0.89 -15.75 -11.39
C GLY A 41 1.55 -14.45 -11.83
N TYR A 42 0.78 -13.38 -12.06
CA TYR A 42 1.32 -12.06 -12.36
C TYR A 42 1.90 -11.38 -11.12
N ALA A 43 2.93 -10.57 -11.32
CA ALA A 43 3.48 -9.68 -10.29
C ALA A 43 4.03 -8.39 -10.88
N LEU A 44 3.98 -7.31 -10.09
CA LEU A 44 4.74 -6.08 -10.35
C LEU A 44 6.12 -6.22 -9.71
N VAL A 45 7.17 -5.96 -10.48
CA VAL A 45 8.56 -6.05 -10.00
C VAL A 45 9.17 -4.67 -10.04
N LEU A 46 9.69 -4.21 -8.90
CA LEU A 46 10.36 -2.93 -8.77
C LEU A 46 11.84 -3.15 -8.49
N ASP A 47 12.67 -2.65 -9.39
CA ASP A 47 14.12 -2.59 -9.25
C ASP A 47 14.53 -1.16 -8.86
N ILE A 48 15.30 -1.02 -7.79
CA ILE A 48 15.74 0.27 -7.24
C ILE A 48 17.27 0.30 -7.25
N GLY A 49 17.85 1.20 -8.05
CA GLY A 49 19.28 1.50 -8.01
C GLY A 49 19.60 2.39 -6.82
N LEU A 50 20.14 1.81 -5.73
CA LEU A 50 20.36 2.51 -4.47
C LEU A 50 21.45 3.59 -4.55
N LYS A 51 22.34 3.50 -5.54
CA LYS A 51 23.38 4.51 -5.84
C LYS A 51 22.89 5.63 -6.78
N THR A 52 21.96 5.31 -7.69
CA THR A 52 21.52 6.24 -8.75
C THR A 52 20.18 6.89 -8.47
N GLY A 53 19.38 6.33 -7.55
CA GLY A 53 17.99 6.69 -7.33
C GLY A 53 17.05 6.20 -8.46
N GLU A 54 17.59 5.51 -9.47
CA GLU A 54 16.80 4.98 -10.59
C GLU A 54 15.82 3.92 -10.11
N ARG A 55 14.58 3.98 -10.59
CA ARG A 55 13.55 2.98 -10.30
C ARG A 55 13.02 2.39 -11.60
N THR A 56 13.08 1.08 -11.76
CA THR A 56 12.53 0.38 -12.91
C THR A 56 11.36 -0.49 -12.50
N LEU A 57 10.21 -0.27 -13.14
CA LEU A 57 9.01 -1.09 -12.97
C LEU A 57 8.91 -2.09 -14.11
N GLY A 58 8.72 -3.35 -13.76
CA GLY A 58 8.46 -4.45 -14.68
C GLY A 58 7.20 -5.24 -14.33
N LEU A 59 6.68 -5.95 -15.33
CA LEU A 59 5.57 -6.88 -15.23
C LEU A 59 6.10 -8.30 -15.38
N ARG A 60 6.01 -9.11 -14.33
CA ARG A 60 6.25 -10.55 -14.41
C ARG A 60 4.96 -11.25 -14.83
N ILE A 61 4.99 -11.90 -15.98
CA ILE A 61 3.88 -12.70 -16.51
C ILE A 61 3.91 -14.14 -15.97
N PRO A 62 2.78 -14.87 -16.00
CA PRO A 62 2.72 -16.26 -15.55
C PRO A 62 3.75 -17.13 -16.30
N ALA A 63 4.41 -18.02 -15.56
CA ALA A 63 5.47 -18.90 -16.06
C ALA A 63 6.74 -18.21 -16.61
N SER A 64 6.86 -16.88 -16.55
CA SER A 64 8.13 -16.18 -16.79
C SER A 64 8.89 -15.93 -15.49
N SER A 65 10.20 -16.16 -15.53
CA SER A 65 11.13 -15.76 -14.46
C SER A 65 11.57 -14.30 -14.59
N GLU A 66 11.61 -13.76 -15.80
CA GLU A 66 12.08 -12.40 -16.07
C GLU A 66 10.89 -11.43 -16.24
N PRO A 67 10.91 -10.28 -15.54
CA PRO A 67 9.90 -9.24 -15.74
C PRO A 67 10.12 -8.50 -17.06
N VAL A 68 9.04 -8.24 -17.78
CA VAL A 68 9.04 -7.34 -18.94
C VAL A 68 8.98 -5.90 -18.43
N GLN A 69 9.95 -5.07 -18.79
CA GLN A 69 10.00 -3.68 -18.33
C GLN A 69 8.78 -2.88 -18.83
N LEU A 70 8.09 -2.22 -17.89
CA LEU A 70 7.02 -1.27 -18.17
C LEU A 70 7.58 0.14 -18.33
N ALA A 71 8.49 0.55 -17.43
CA ALA A 71 9.10 1.87 -17.43
C ALA A 71 10.34 1.96 -16.52
N CYS A 72 11.09 3.03 -16.69
CA CYS A 72 12.13 3.49 -15.78
C CYS A 72 11.83 4.94 -15.36
N SER A 73 11.98 5.24 -14.08
CA SER A 73 11.86 6.57 -13.47
C SER A 73 13.24 7.00 -12.98
N LEU A 74 13.66 8.19 -13.41
CA LEU A 74 14.93 8.81 -13.01
C LEU A 74 14.65 9.99 -12.08
N PRO A 75 15.49 10.26 -11.06
CA PRO A 75 15.32 11.41 -10.19
C PRO A 75 15.27 12.72 -10.98
N GLY A 76 14.23 13.53 -10.74
CA GLY A 76 14.05 14.84 -11.38
C GLY A 76 13.56 14.81 -12.83
N GLU A 77 13.35 13.64 -13.43
CA GLU A 77 12.71 13.52 -14.74
C GLU A 77 11.17 13.41 -14.62
N PRO A 78 10.41 13.78 -15.67
CA PRO A 78 8.98 13.51 -15.73
C PRO A 78 8.64 12.04 -15.48
N GLY A 79 7.67 11.79 -14.60
CA GLY A 79 7.19 10.45 -14.28
C GLY A 79 6.72 9.67 -15.51
N PRO A 80 7.14 8.40 -15.67
CA PRO A 80 6.63 7.57 -16.75
C PRO A 80 5.20 7.12 -16.47
N ALA A 81 4.26 7.43 -17.36
CA ALA A 81 2.88 6.94 -17.28
C ALA A 81 2.76 5.46 -17.67
N ALA A 82 3.40 4.59 -16.90
CA ALA A 82 3.41 3.15 -17.14
C ALA A 82 2.08 2.52 -16.73
N LEU A 83 1.53 2.97 -15.60
CA LEU A 83 0.24 2.57 -15.07
C LEU A 83 -0.71 3.77 -15.10
N ARG A 84 -2.01 3.50 -15.25
CA ARG A 84 -3.05 4.45 -14.89
C ARG A 84 -3.25 4.42 -13.38
N TRP A 85 -3.72 5.52 -12.79
CA TRP A 85 -3.92 5.58 -11.34
C TRP A 85 -4.81 4.45 -10.81
N TRP A 86 -5.95 4.23 -11.43
CA TRP A 86 -6.88 3.16 -11.05
C TRP A 86 -6.28 1.74 -11.24
N GLU A 87 -5.32 1.55 -12.17
CA GLU A 87 -4.62 0.27 -12.32
C GLU A 87 -3.70 0.01 -11.12
N LEU A 88 -3.01 1.05 -10.63
CA LEU A 88 -2.20 0.98 -9.41
C LEU A 88 -3.06 0.75 -8.17
N ASP A 89 -4.16 1.51 -8.00
CA ASP A 89 -5.10 1.34 -6.90
C ASP A 89 -5.63 -0.11 -6.84
N LEU A 90 -6.14 -0.61 -7.97
CA LEU A 90 -6.64 -1.97 -8.09
C LEU A 90 -5.57 -3.03 -7.73
N CYS A 91 -4.35 -2.89 -8.24
CA CYS A 91 -3.27 -3.82 -7.92
C CYS A 91 -2.91 -3.74 -6.43
N GLY A 92 -2.84 -2.54 -5.85
CA GLY A 92 -2.57 -2.31 -4.44
C GLY A 92 -3.59 -2.99 -3.53
N ARG A 93 -4.88 -2.86 -3.83
CA ARG A 93 -5.96 -3.54 -3.11
C ARG A 93 -5.84 -5.07 -3.18
N VAL A 94 -5.55 -5.63 -4.35
CA VAL A 94 -5.37 -7.08 -4.51
C VAL A 94 -4.13 -7.58 -3.76
N ILE A 95 -3.03 -6.81 -3.78
CA ILE A 95 -1.81 -7.15 -3.02
C ILE A 95 -2.12 -7.15 -1.52
N ALA A 96 -2.78 -6.11 -1.00
CA ALA A 96 -3.16 -6.03 0.42
C ALA A 96 -4.14 -7.14 0.82
N TRP A 97 -5.04 -7.53 -0.09
CA TRP A 97 -5.95 -8.65 0.11
C TRP A 97 -5.18 -9.98 0.24
N GLY A 98 -4.15 -10.19 -0.58
CA GLY A 98 -3.33 -11.42 -0.57
C GLY A 98 -2.23 -11.44 0.50
N ASP A 99 -1.75 -10.27 0.92
CA ASP A 99 -0.68 -10.11 1.91
C ASP A 99 -1.05 -9.01 2.93
N PRO A 100 -1.50 -9.39 4.12
CA PRO A 100 -1.91 -8.45 5.18
C PRO A 100 -0.76 -7.58 5.71
N THR A 101 0.49 -7.95 5.44
CA THR A 101 1.66 -7.14 5.82
C THR A 101 1.84 -5.91 4.93
N LEU A 102 1.07 -5.81 3.84
CA LEU A 102 1.10 -4.72 2.88
C LEU A 102 -0.26 -4.01 2.81
N PRO A 103 -0.64 -3.24 3.84
CA PRO A 103 -1.93 -2.54 3.86
C PRO A 103 -2.06 -1.57 2.68
N HIS A 104 -3.29 -1.34 2.26
CA HIS A 104 -3.63 -0.43 1.18
C HIS A 104 -4.51 0.72 1.70
N PRO A 105 -4.23 1.99 1.35
CA PRO A 105 -2.99 2.44 0.71
C PRO A 105 -1.78 2.33 1.66
N GLY A 106 -0.61 2.05 1.10
CA GLY A 106 0.62 1.94 1.89
C GLY A 106 1.86 1.76 1.04
N LEU A 107 2.82 0.97 1.53
CA LEU A 107 4.15 0.86 0.92
C LEU A 107 4.12 0.60 -0.59
N VAL A 108 3.23 -0.26 -1.06
CA VAL A 108 3.05 -0.54 -2.49
C VAL A 108 2.68 0.72 -3.27
N VAL A 109 1.68 1.47 -2.80
CA VAL A 109 1.23 2.71 -3.45
C VAL A 109 2.32 3.77 -3.39
N ALA A 110 2.99 3.92 -2.24
CA ALA A 110 4.09 4.88 -2.06
C ALA A 110 5.28 4.60 -3.00
N LEU A 111 5.65 3.33 -3.19
CA LEU A 111 6.76 2.93 -4.05
C LEU A 111 6.43 3.05 -5.54
N LEU A 112 5.19 2.75 -5.92
CA LEU A 112 4.77 2.66 -7.32
C LEU A 112 4.09 3.94 -7.85
N SER A 113 3.78 4.92 -6.98
CA SER A 113 3.18 6.20 -7.39
C SER A 113 3.93 6.94 -8.50
N PRO A 114 5.29 6.90 -8.62
CA PRO A 114 5.98 7.59 -9.72
C PRO A 114 5.65 7.01 -11.11
N PHE A 115 5.15 5.77 -11.17
CA PHE A 115 4.77 5.09 -12.42
C PHE A 115 3.29 5.27 -12.78
N ALA A 116 2.52 5.94 -11.91
CA ALA A 116 1.11 6.25 -12.09
C ALA A 116 0.84 7.74 -11.82
N PRO A 117 1.43 8.65 -12.62
CA PRO A 117 1.14 10.07 -12.50
C PRO A 117 -0.34 10.35 -12.81
N ALA A 118 -0.91 11.36 -12.15
CA ALA A 118 -2.27 11.82 -12.44
C ALA A 118 -2.34 12.33 -13.89
N THR A 119 -3.41 11.99 -14.59
CA THR A 119 -3.72 12.46 -15.93
C THR A 119 -4.91 13.42 -15.91
N ALA A 120 -5.19 14.07 -17.03
CA ALA A 120 -6.33 15.00 -17.13
C ALA A 120 -7.70 14.31 -16.96
N GLU A 121 -7.77 12.98 -17.01
CA GLU A 121 -9.00 12.20 -16.79
C GLU A 121 -9.19 11.79 -15.32
N ASP A 122 -8.17 11.98 -14.48
CA ASP A 122 -8.20 11.54 -13.09
C ASP A 122 -8.69 12.65 -12.13
N ASP A 123 -9.25 12.23 -11.00
CA ASP A 123 -9.59 13.11 -9.88
C ASP A 123 -8.32 13.40 -9.05
N GLU A 124 -7.67 14.54 -9.34
CA GLU A 124 -6.41 14.93 -8.70
C GLU A 124 -6.49 14.99 -7.16
N PRO A 125 -7.53 15.59 -6.53
CA PRO A 125 -7.74 15.49 -5.08
C PRO A 125 -7.79 14.05 -4.55
N GLU A 126 -8.47 13.13 -5.25
CA GLU A 126 -8.53 11.72 -4.85
C GLU A 126 -7.14 11.07 -4.85
N ILE A 127 -6.37 11.29 -5.92
CA ILE A 127 -5.01 10.78 -6.05
C ILE A 127 -4.12 11.32 -4.93
N ALA A 128 -4.16 12.64 -4.69
CA ALA A 128 -3.37 13.29 -3.65
C ALA A 128 -3.69 12.69 -2.27
N ALA A 129 -4.98 12.57 -1.92
CA ALA A 129 -5.41 12.01 -0.64
C ALA A 129 -4.95 10.55 -0.45
N MET A 130 -5.03 9.73 -1.52
CA MET A 130 -4.59 8.34 -1.47
C MET A 130 -3.06 8.22 -1.35
N ARG A 131 -2.29 9.08 -2.03
CA ARG A 131 -0.83 9.15 -1.87
C ARG A 131 -0.45 9.60 -0.47
N GLU A 132 -1.12 10.60 0.08
CA GLU A 132 -0.86 11.06 1.44
C GLU A 132 -1.14 9.96 2.46
N ALA A 133 -2.27 9.25 2.30
CA ALA A 133 -2.60 8.10 3.13
C ALA A 133 -1.54 6.99 3.00
N ALA A 134 -1.01 6.73 1.81
CA ALA A 134 0.07 5.77 1.59
C ALA A 134 1.36 6.15 2.34
N TYR A 135 1.78 7.42 2.28
CA TYR A 135 2.98 7.85 3.00
C TYR A 135 2.76 7.94 4.51
N ARG A 136 1.56 8.34 4.97
CA ARG A 136 1.22 8.34 6.40
C ARG A 136 1.16 6.93 6.97
N SER A 137 0.74 5.92 6.19
CA SER A 137 0.69 4.54 6.71
C SER A 137 2.08 3.94 6.92
N LEU A 138 3.13 4.47 6.28
CA LEU A 138 4.53 4.12 6.59
C LEU A 138 4.96 4.55 8.00
N ARG A 139 4.26 5.49 8.62
CA ARG A 139 4.52 5.96 9.98
C ARG A 139 3.85 5.10 11.04
N ARG A 140 3.05 4.11 10.66
CA ARG A 140 2.32 3.27 11.63
C ARG A 140 3.31 2.61 12.55
N THR A 141 3.28 3.02 13.82
CA THR A 141 3.92 2.28 14.89
C THR A 141 3.27 0.92 14.96
N VAL A 142 4.05 -0.14 14.76
CA VAL A 142 3.66 -1.47 15.20
C VAL A 142 3.32 -1.32 16.68
N PRO A 143 2.09 -1.66 17.12
CA PRO A 143 1.74 -1.61 18.54
C PRO A 143 2.85 -2.31 19.31
N PRO A 144 3.40 -1.69 20.37
CA PRO A 144 4.44 -2.36 21.14
C PRO A 144 3.88 -3.72 21.56
N PRO A 145 4.68 -4.81 21.46
CA PRO A 145 4.24 -6.10 21.94
C PRO A 145 3.72 -5.92 23.37
N ALA A 146 2.60 -6.56 23.69
CA ALA A 146 2.03 -6.51 25.04
C ALA A 146 3.19 -6.67 26.03
N PRO A 147 3.29 -5.79 27.06
CA PRO A 147 4.48 -5.72 27.88
C PRO A 147 4.81 -7.12 28.37
N SER A 148 5.95 -7.66 27.91
CA SER A 148 6.52 -8.93 28.34
C SER A 148 7.10 -8.79 29.75
N GLY A 149 6.33 -8.16 30.65
CA GLY A 149 6.60 -8.17 32.06
C GLY A 149 6.11 -9.48 32.66
N PRO A 150 6.72 -9.94 33.77
CA PRO A 150 6.17 -11.07 34.50
C PRO A 150 4.73 -10.74 34.93
N GLU A 151 3.79 -11.68 34.75
CA GLU A 151 2.43 -11.60 35.33
C GLU A 151 2.45 -11.48 36.87
N GLN A 152 3.62 -11.68 37.49
CA GLN A 152 3.89 -11.55 38.92
C GLN A 152 4.77 -10.33 39.20
N ALA A 153 4.54 -9.68 40.35
CA ALA A 153 5.41 -8.59 40.80
C ALA A 153 6.87 -9.07 40.84
N PRO A 154 7.81 -8.37 40.16
CA PRO A 154 9.20 -8.78 40.13
C PRO A 154 9.76 -8.83 41.55
N LEU A 155 10.55 -9.87 41.84
CA LEU A 155 11.28 -9.95 43.10
C LEU A 155 12.15 -8.70 43.28
N PRO A 156 12.48 -8.27 44.52
CA PRO A 156 13.23 -7.03 44.78
C PRO A 156 14.59 -6.91 44.06
N LEU A 157 15.11 -8.00 43.51
CA LEU A 157 16.36 -8.07 42.73
C LEU A 157 16.18 -7.71 41.24
N PHE A 158 14.95 -7.63 40.73
CA PHE A 158 14.61 -7.33 39.32
C PHE A 158 13.87 -5.99 39.18
N THR A 159 14.02 -5.09 40.15
CA THR A 159 13.36 -3.78 40.15
C THR A 159 14.14 -2.70 39.39
N THR A 160 15.39 -2.99 39.01
CA THR A 160 16.23 -2.05 38.28
C THR A 160 15.99 -2.17 36.76
N ASP A 161 15.95 -1.01 36.09
CA ASP A 161 15.57 -0.88 34.67
C ASP A 161 16.53 -1.60 33.70
N ASP A 162 17.72 -1.98 34.15
CA ASP A 162 18.74 -2.72 33.40
C ASP A 162 18.40 -4.22 33.22
N TRP A 163 17.48 -4.76 34.02
CA TRP A 163 16.98 -6.13 33.86
C TRP A 163 15.90 -6.27 32.79
N TRP A 164 15.28 -5.16 32.39
CA TRP A 164 14.18 -5.15 31.43
C TRP A 164 14.69 -4.69 30.07
N PRO A 165 14.24 -5.30 28.97
CA PRO A 165 14.49 -4.75 27.65
C PRO A 165 14.03 -3.29 27.64
N ALA A 166 14.92 -2.37 27.24
CA ALA A 166 14.53 -0.99 27.05
C ALA A 166 13.28 -0.96 26.14
N PRO A 167 12.25 -0.16 26.47
CA PRO A 167 11.12 0.01 25.58
C PRO A 167 11.65 0.39 24.19
N PRO A 168 11.14 -0.21 23.10
CA PRO A 168 11.55 0.22 21.78
C PRO A 168 11.35 1.73 21.69
N ALA A 169 12.42 2.45 21.35
CA ALA A 169 12.34 3.89 21.15
C ALA A 169 11.23 4.17 20.13
N LEU A 170 10.42 5.21 20.39
CA LEU A 170 9.45 5.67 19.40
C LEU A 170 10.20 5.92 18.09
N SER A 171 9.85 5.17 17.05
CA SER A 171 10.51 5.31 15.76
C SER A 171 10.36 6.77 15.33
N PRO A 172 11.45 7.50 15.03
CA PRO A 172 11.36 8.86 14.55
C PRO A 172 10.43 8.85 13.33
N GLN A 173 9.41 9.71 13.32
CA GLN A 173 8.49 9.79 12.19
C GLN A 173 9.31 10.03 10.92
N VAL A 174 9.36 9.01 10.06
CA VAL A 174 10.30 8.92 8.94
C VAL A 174 10.14 10.07 7.95
N LEU A 175 8.89 10.45 7.70
CA LEU A 175 8.52 11.56 6.86
C LEU A 175 7.72 12.53 7.72
N ASP A 176 8.05 13.82 7.74
CA ASP A 176 7.19 14.84 8.35
C ASP A 176 6.03 15.25 7.41
N GLU A 177 5.05 16.02 7.90
CA GLU A 177 3.90 16.43 7.07
C GLU A 177 4.33 17.30 5.87
N ALA A 178 5.42 18.06 5.99
CA ALA A 178 5.94 18.87 4.90
C ALA A 178 6.51 17.99 3.78
N SER A 179 7.25 16.94 4.14
CA SER A 179 7.81 15.95 3.22
C SER A 179 6.70 15.17 2.52
N ILE A 180 5.65 14.78 3.24
CA ILE A 180 4.47 14.16 2.62
C ILE A 180 3.84 15.12 1.61
N ALA A 181 3.58 16.37 1.98
CA ALA A 181 2.98 17.35 1.07
C ALA A 181 3.85 17.63 -0.17
N GLU A 182 5.17 17.51 -0.07
CA GLU A 182 6.08 17.61 -1.21
C GLU A 182 5.98 16.36 -2.11
N LEU A 183 6.05 15.16 -1.52
CA LEU A 183 5.98 13.88 -2.24
C LEU A 183 4.63 13.62 -2.92
N THR A 184 3.55 14.18 -2.38
CA THR A 184 2.20 14.04 -2.95
C THR A 184 1.88 15.09 -4.00
N ARG A 185 2.72 16.10 -4.17
CA ARG A 185 2.51 17.13 -5.18
C ARG A 185 2.46 16.50 -6.57
N THR A 186 1.43 16.85 -7.33
CA THR A 186 1.23 16.34 -8.68
C THR A 186 2.35 16.78 -9.62
N GLU A 187 3.02 15.81 -10.25
CA GLU A 187 3.93 16.10 -11.34
C GLU A 187 3.16 16.60 -12.56
N ARG A 188 3.56 17.77 -13.08
CA ARG A 188 2.88 18.40 -14.22
C ARG A 188 3.33 17.87 -15.58
N ALA A 189 4.47 17.20 -15.63
CA ALA A 189 5.03 16.65 -16.85
C ALA A 189 5.02 15.12 -16.77
N VAL A 190 4.46 14.48 -17.79
CA VAL A 190 4.29 13.04 -17.85
C VAL A 190 4.90 12.52 -19.15
N ARG A 191 5.66 11.43 -19.07
CA ARG A 191 6.19 10.73 -20.25
C ARG A 191 5.28 9.56 -20.60
N ASP A 192 4.63 9.62 -21.77
CA ASP A 192 3.86 8.49 -22.29
C ASP A 192 4.80 7.37 -22.76
N VAL A 193 4.86 6.30 -21.96
CA VAL A 193 5.59 5.07 -22.29
C VAL A 193 4.68 4.00 -22.90
N ARG A 194 3.35 4.14 -22.78
CA ARG A 194 2.36 3.16 -23.20
C ARG A 194 2.12 3.17 -24.70
N SER A 195 2.50 4.23 -25.41
CA SER A 195 2.50 4.26 -26.88
C SER A 195 3.69 3.50 -27.51
N GLY A 196 4.70 3.12 -26.72
CA GLY A 196 5.85 2.34 -27.18
C GLY A 196 5.46 0.96 -27.76
N SER A 197 6.16 0.51 -28.81
CA SER A 197 5.89 -0.79 -29.45
C SER A 197 6.26 -1.99 -28.58
N ARG A 198 7.18 -1.80 -27.61
CA ARG A 198 7.63 -2.83 -26.67
C ARG A 198 6.79 -2.90 -25.38
N PHE A 199 5.82 -2.01 -25.21
CA PHE A 199 4.99 -1.98 -24.00
C PHE A 199 4.03 -3.19 -23.99
N PRO A 200 3.99 -4.00 -22.93
CA PRO A 200 3.21 -5.24 -22.87
C PRO A 200 1.72 -4.97 -22.56
N ARG A 201 1.01 -4.36 -23.52
CA ARG A 201 -0.38 -3.90 -23.34
C ARG A 201 -1.35 -5.04 -23.02
N GLU A 202 -1.21 -6.17 -23.71
CA GLU A 202 -2.13 -7.30 -23.57
C GLU A 202 -1.97 -7.99 -22.22
N ASP A 203 -0.73 -8.18 -21.77
CA ASP A 203 -0.43 -8.79 -20.47
C ASP A 203 -0.89 -7.88 -19.31
N LEU A 204 -0.65 -6.57 -19.41
CA LEU A 204 -1.14 -5.62 -18.41
C LEU A 204 -2.68 -5.60 -18.37
N ALA A 205 -3.35 -5.62 -19.52
CA ALA A 205 -4.81 -5.69 -19.59
C ALA A 205 -5.36 -7.01 -19.01
N ASP A 206 -4.69 -8.15 -19.21
CA ASP A 206 -5.08 -9.42 -18.59
C ASP A 206 -4.90 -9.39 -17.08
N LEU A 207 -3.76 -8.87 -16.58
CA LEU A 207 -3.53 -8.66 -15.15
C LEU A 207 -4.68 -7.86 -14.52
N VAL A 208 -4.98 -6.70 -15.09
CA VAL A 208 -6.01 -5.77 -14.60
C VAL A 208 -7.40 -6.42 -14.60
N ARG A 209 -7.75 -7.14 -15.68
CA ARG A 209 -9.03 -7.86 -15.77
C ARG A 209 -9.16 -8.92 -14.67
N ARG A 210 -8.10 -9.68 -14.41
CA ARG A 210 -8.07 -10.72 -13.36
C ARG A 210 -8.14 -10.11 -11.97
N ALA A 211 -7.40 -9.03 -11.72
CA ALA A 211 -7.42 -8.30 -10.46
C ALA A 211 -8.83 -7.77 -10.15
N ALA A 212 -9.48 -7.15 -11.14
CA ALA A 212 -10.86 -6.68 -11.01
C ALA A 212 -11.85 -7.83 -10.78
N ALA A 213 -11.68 -8.97 -11.47
CA ALA A 213 -12.52 -10.14 -11.27
C ALA A 213 -12.40 -10.72 -9.85
N LEU A 214 -11.19 -10.71 -9.28
CA LEU A 214 -10.93 -11.16 -7.90
C LEU A 214 -11.71 -10.29 -6.91
N LEU A 215 -11.54 -8.96 -6.94
CA LEU A 215 -12.23 -8.08 -5.98
C LEU A 215 -13.75 -8.09 -6.17
N ARG A 216 -14.25 -8.15 -7.41
CA ARG A 216 -15.71 -8.24 -7.67
C ARG A 216 -16.35 -9.52 -7.11
N ALA A 217 -15.58 -10.59 -6.93
CA ALA A 217 -16.09 -11.82 -6.34
C ALA A 217 -16.21 -11.74 -4.81
N VAL A 218 -15.51 -10.82 -4.15
CA VAL A 218 -15.47 -10.72 -2.67
C VAL A 218 -16.87 -10.57 -2.06
N PRO A 219 -17.73 -9.59 -2.46
CA PRO A 219 -19.08 -9.45 -1.89
C PRO A 219 -19.99 -10.67 -1.98
N SER A 220 -19.67 -11.61 -2.88
CA SER A 220 -20.49 -12.82 -3.10
C SER A 220 -20.09 -13.99 -2.21
N GLN A 221 -18.99 -13.89 -1.47
CA GLN A 221 -18.59 -14.91 -0.51
C GLN A 221 -19.55 -14.89 0.69
N GLN A 222 -19.80 -16.07 1.26
CA GLN A 222 -20.87 -16.28 2.25
C GLN A 222 -20.80 -15.30 3.44
N TRP A 223 -19.61 -15.08 4.00
CA TRP A 223 -19.40 -14.19 5.15
C TRP A 223 -19.65 -12.72 4.85
N TYR A 224 -19.46 -12.28 3.60
CA TYR A 224 -19.62 -10.88 3.19
C TYR A 224 -21.02 -10.58 2.65
N ALA A 225 -21.71 -11.59 2.11
CA ALA A 225 -23.06 -11.42 1.58
C ALA A 225 -24.06 -10.92 2.65
N GLU A 226 -23.92 -11.39 3.89
CA GLU A 226 -24.78 -11.03 5.01
C GLU A 226 -24.52 -9.62 5.55
N THR A 227 -23.27 -9.14 5.47
CA THR A 227 -22.86 -7.81 5.97
C THR A 227 -22.95 -6.71 4.92
N ARG A 228 -23.14 -7.08 3.65
CA ARG A 228 -23.25 -6.17 2.51
C ARG A 228 -24.28 -5.03 2.69
N PRO A 229 -25.47 -5.23 3.30
CA PRO A 229 -26.40 -4.13 3.53
C PRO A 229 -25.81 -3.00 4.39
N ILE A 230 -25.01 -3.35 5.41
CA ILE A 230 -24.33 -2.37 6.29
C ILE A 230 -23.24 -1.65 5.50
N ALA A 231 -22.41 -2.38 4.75
CA ALA A 231 -21.38 -1.79 3.90
C ALA A 231 -21.97 -0.83 2.86
N ARG A 232 -23.11 -1.18 2.25
CA ARG A 232 -23.83 -0.29 1.32
C ARG A 232 -24.40 0.94 2.02
N HIS A 233 -24.91 0.81 3.25
CA HIS A 233 -25.39 1.96 4.00
C HIS A 233 -24.26 2.97 4.29
N ILE A 234 -23.08 2.49 4.67
CA ILE A 234 -21.87 3.31 4.86
C ILE A 234 -21.49 4.00 3.55
N LEU A 235 -21.46 3.25 2.44
CA LEU A 235 -21.14 3.77 1.11
C LEU A 235 -22.11 4.89 0.69
N ASP A 236 -23.42 4.63 0.78
CA ASP A 236 -24.48 5.53 0.30
C ASP A 236 -24.59 6.79 1.16
N SER A 237 -24.36 6.68 2.48
CA SER A 237 -24.36 7.83 3.40
C SER A 237 -23.05 8.60 3.42
N GLY A 238 -21.96 7.97 2.98
CA GLY A 238 -20.60 8.45 3.19
C GLY A 238 -20.11 8.32 4.63
N ASP A 239 -20.94 7.93 5.61
CA ASP A 239 -20.64 7.99 7.04
C ASP A 239 -19.93 6.72 7.54
N LEU A 240 -18.72 6.86 8.11
CA LEU A 240 -17.89 5.78 8.64
C LEU A 240 -18.19 5.45 10.11
N ARG A 241 -19.06 6.20 10.81
CA ARG A 241 -19.46 5.85 12.18
C ARG A 241 -19.98 4.42 12.35
N PRO A 242 -20.73 3.82 11.38
CA PRO A 242 -21.17 2.44 11.45
C PRO A 242 -20.08 1.39 11.14
N VAL A 243 -18.81 1.76 10.93
CA VAL A 243 -17.74 0.78 10.65
C VAL A 243 -17.56 -0.23 11.79
N SER A 244 -17.70 0.18 13.05
CA SER A 244 -17.63 -0.74 14.19
C SER A 244 -18.78 -1.76 14.20
N GLU A 245 -19.98 -1.35 13.75
CA GLU A 245 -21.12 -2.26 13.55
C GLU A 245 -20.83 -3.26 12.42
N LEU A 246 -20.25 -2.78 11.30
CA LEU A 246 -19.82 -3.65 10.21
C LEU A 246 -18.77 -4.67 10.68
N LEU A 247 -17.76 -4.25 11.44
CA LEU A 247 -16.74 -5.13 12.00
C LEU A 247 -17.35 -6.17 12.94
N GLY A 248 -18.29 -5.77 13.79
CA GLY A 248 -19.03 -6.68 14.67
C GLY A 248 -19.79 -7.75 13.86
N ALA A 249 -20.55 -7.33 12.86
CA ALA A 249 -21.32 -8.23 12.00
C ALA A 249 -20.41 -9.19 11.20
N LEU A 250 -19.25 -8.72 10.72
CA LEU A 250 -18.26 -9.56 10.05
C LEU A 250 -17.68 -10.63 10.99
N THR A 251 -17.36 -10.23 12.23
CA THR A 251 -16.84 -11.14 13.25
C THR A 251 -17.87 -12.20 13.63
N GLU A 252 -19.14 -11.81 13.80
CA GLU A 252 -20.26 -12.73 14.06
C GLU A 252 -20.51 -13.70 12.90
N ALA A 253 -20.35 -13.24 11.66
CA ALA A 253 -20.42 -14.08 10.46
C ALA A 253 -19.20 -15.02 10.31
N GLY A 254 -18.22 -14.94 11.18
CA GLY A 254 -17.02 -15.79 11.19
C GLY A 254 -15.93 -15.34 10.22
N CYS A 255 -15.92 -14.07 9.80
CA CYS A 255 -14.82 -13.52 9.00
C CYS A 255 -13.54 -13.46 9.83
N ASP A 256 -12.50 -14.17 9.38
CA ASP A 256 -11.16 -14.20 9.98
C ASP A 256 -10.10 -13.53 9.10
N HIS A 257 -10.50 -12.89 7.99
CA HIS A 257 -9.57 -12.31 7.03
C HIS A 257 -8.82 -11.11 7.65
N PRO A 258 -7.49 -11.21 7.89
CA PRO A 258 -6.74 -10.23 8.65
C PRO A 258 -6.79 -8.82 8.05
N THR A 259 -6.65 -8.68 6.72
CA THR A 259 -6.77 -7.37 6.04
C THR A 259 -8.13 -6.70 6.26
N VAL A 260 -9.22 -7.48 6.34
CA VAL A 260 -10.56 -6.95 6.57
C VAL A 260 -10.69 -6.46 8.01
N LEU A 261 -10.24 -7.28 8.97
CA LEU A 261 -10.33 -6.95 10.38
C LEU A 261 -9.45 -5.74 10.72
N ASP A 262 -8.22 -5.68 10.20
CA ASP A 262 -7.29 -4.57 10.46
C ASP A 262 -7.82 -3.24 9.89
N ALA A 263 -8.28 -3.23 8.63
CA ALA A 263 -8.77 -2.02 7.97
C ALA A 263 -10.02 -1.40 8.62
N LEU A 264 -10.81 -2.20 9.37
CA LEU A 264 -12.03 -1.77 10.04
C LEU A 264 -11.87 -1.61 11.56
N SER A 265 -10.70 -1.95 12.11
CA SER A 265 -10.41 -1.83 13.54
C SER A 265 -9.97 -0.42 13.93
N GLU A 266 -10.12 -0.10 15.22
CA GLU A 266 -9.59 1.15 15.78
C GLU A 266 -8.08 1.04 16.08
N PRO A 267 -7.28 2.10 15.85
CA PRO A 267 -7.68 3.42 15.33
C PRO A 267 -7.94 3.40 13.82
N LEU A 268 -9.11 3.90 13.43
CA LEU A 268 -9.57 3.82 12.05
C LEU A 268 -8.74 4.72 11.12
N VAL A 269 -8.14 4.14 10.09
CA VAL A 269 -7.54 4.91 8.99
C VAL A 269 -8.56 5.04 7.86
N THR A 270 -8.97 6.27 7.58
CA THR A 270 -10.07 6.58 6.66
C THR A 270 -9.90 5.93 5.30
N ALA A 271 -8.72 6.03 4.67
CA ALA A 271 -8.50 5.44 3.35
C ALA A 271 -8.64 3.90 3.36
N GLU A 272 -8.16 3.24 4.41
CA GLU A 272 -8.25 1.78 4.58
C GLU A 272 -9.69 1.33 4.76
N ALA A 273 -10.42 2.02 5.65
CA ALA A 273 -11.83 1.79 5.86
C ALA A 273 -12.64 2.00 4.57
N CYS A 274 -12.35 3.08 3.82
CA CYS A 274 -13.05 3.41 2.60
C CYS A 274 -12.93 2.30 1.54
N TRP A 275 -11.71 1.87 1.20
CA TRP A 275 -11.56 0.84 0.16
C TRP A 275 -12.12 -0.51 0.61
N MET A 276 -12.05 -0.83 1.90
CA MET A 276 -12.61 -2.05 2.44
C MET A 276 -14.13 -2.05 2.33
N VAL A 277 -14.78 -0.95 2.73
CA VAL A 277 -16.23 -0.78 2.59
C VAL A 277 -16.65 -0.83 1.12
N GLU A 278 -15.94 -0.15 0.22
CA GLU A 278 -16.20 -0.22 -1.23
C GLU A 278 -16.13 -1.66 -1.74
N THR A 279 -15.09 -2.40 -1.33
CA THR A 279 -14.87 -3.79 -1.74
C THR A 279 -15.99 -4.69 -1.25
N LEU A 280 -16.40 -4.57 0.02
CA LEU A 280 -17.48 -5.36 0.61
C LEU A 280 -18.87 -5.00 0.06
N ALA A 281 -19.09 -3.72 -0.28
CA ALA A 281 -20.32 -3.27 -0.92
C ALA A 281 -20.43 -3.71 -2.40
N GLY A 282 -19.28 -3.97 -3.03
CA GLY A 282 -19.15 -4.21 -4.48
C GLY A 282 -19.25 -2.92 -5.29
N ALA A 283 -18.72 -1.83 -4.75
CA ALA A 283 -18.68 -0.51 -5.37
C ALA A 283 -17.46 -0.33 -6.28
N GLU A 284 -17.48 0.71 -7.11
CA GLU A 284 -16.29 1.12 -7.84
C GLU A 284 -15.24 1.72 -6.89
N PRO A 285 -13.94 1.41 -7.08
CA PRO A 285 -12.85 2.02 -6.33
C PRO A 285 -12.91 3.56 -6.30
N GLY A 286 -12.72 4.14 -5.12
CA GLY A 286 -12.61 5.60 -4.91
C GLY A 286 -13.95 6.31 -4.66
N THR A 287 -15.08 5.61 -4.84
CA THR A 287 -16.44 6.17 -4.63
C THR A 287 -16.61 6.82 -3.25
N LEU A 288 -16.18 6.14 -2.19
CA LEU A 288 -16.35 6.59 -0.82
C LEU A 288 -15.32 7.65 -0.43
N LEU A 289 -14.12 7.56 -0.98
CA LEU A 289 -13.08 8.58 -0.75
C LEU A 289 -13.50 9.93 -1.33
N ARG A 290 -14.08 9.97 -2.53
CA ARG A 290 -14.59 11.21 -3.16
C ARG A 290 -15.69 11.90 -2.34
N HIS A 291 -16.52 11.15 -1.61
CA HIS A 291 -17.52 11.74 -0.71
C HIS A 291 -16.91 12.45 0.51
N ARG A 292 -15.61 12.25 0.76
CA ARG A 292 -14.90 12.73 1.96
C ARG A 292 -13.91 13.87 1.68
N LEU A 293 -13.65 14.18 0.42
CA LEU A 293 -12.79 15.28 -0.02
C LEU A 293 -13.62 16.55 -0.21
#